data_AF-F7QMH0-F1
#
_entry.id   AF-F7QMH0-F1
#
_cell.length_a   1.000
_cell.length_b   1.000
_cell.length_c   1.000
_cell.angle_alpha   90.00
_cell.angle_beta   90.00
_cell.angle_gamma   90.00
#
_symmetry.space_group_name_H-M   'P 1'
#
loop_
_entity.id
_entity.type
_entity.pdbx_description
1 polymer ?
#
loop_
_entity_poly.entity_id
_entity_poly.type
_entity_poly.pdbx_seq_one_letter_code
_entity_poly.pdbx_strand_id
1 'polypeptide(L)'
;MKLAAAEERLVALSREVGEAVLAVSENTPGAAKRLEVLRSDISVAEREVGELSQAVVLAERLDREADAKGAVALRDQQLAVMRNQAERRLKAMERVLRSIEAAAKAYAEYAVATGEMVVALPTGASLPTMAMGHLNYGGSWIGDCDKLLAGEAWRLLVVQDGQLAKRLPFARAPYPTVLAAEAVEIEPALDVFAAAQTAALKDVEGQVVRLNSEALARAEGAAA
;
A
#
# COMPACT_ATOMS: atom_id res chain seq x y z
N MET A 1 -13.82 -32.35 -15.79
CA MET A 1 -14.74 -33.06 -16.73
C MET A 1 -14.16 -34.36 -17.29
N LYS A 2 -12.87 -34.43 -17.67
CA LYS A 2 -12.26 -35.67 -18.23
C LYS A 2 -12.03 -36.79 -17.20
N LEU A 3 -11.54 -36.47 -15.99
CA LEU A 3 -11.33 -37.46 -14.91
C LEU A 3 -12.65 -38.13 -14.49
N ALA A 4 -13.69 -37.34 -14.19
CA ALA A 4 -15.01 -37.86 -13.83
C ALA A 4 -15.61 -38.78 -14.91
N ALA A 5 -15.42 -38.47 -16.20
CA ALA A 5 -15.85 -39.34 -17.28
C ALA A 5 -15.06 -40.66 -17.36
N ALA A 6 -13.75 -40.63 -17.05
CA ALA A 6 -12.91 -41.84 -16.98
C ALA A 6 -13.27 -42.71 -15.77
N GLU A 7 -13.58 -42.11 -14.62
CA GLU A 7 -14.08 -42.79 -13.42
C GLU A 7 -15.44 -43.45 -13.69
N GLU A 8 -16.36 -42.73 -14.33
CA GLU A 8 -17.68 -43.26 -14.70
C GLU A 8 -17.56 -44.46 -15.67
N ARG A 9 -16.63 -44.38 -16.63
CA ARG A 9 -16.31 -45.49 -17.54
C ARG A 9 -15.75 -46.71 -16.79
N LEU A 10 -14.85 -46.51 -15.83
CA LEU A 10 -14.29 -47.58 -15.00
C LEU A 10 -15.38 -48.26 -14.14
N VAL A 11 -16.30 -47.46 -13.58
CA VAL A 11 -17.46 -47.96 -12.82
C VAL A 11 -18.40 -48.77 -13.71
N ALA A 12 -18.67 -48.31 -14.93
CA ALA A 12 -19.50 -49.05 -15.88
C ALA A 12 -18.90 -50.41 -16.24
N LEU A 13 -17.61 -50.45 -16.60
CA LEU A 13 -16.89 -51.70 -16.92
C LEU A 13 -16.84 -52.66 -15.72
N SER A 14 -16.66 -52.14 -14.51
CA SER A 14 -16.61 -52.95 -13.28
C SER A 14 -17.94 -53.61 -12.93
N ARG A 15 -19.08 -53.00 -13.28
CA ARG A 15 -20.41 -53.58 -13.06
C ARG A 15 -20.66 -54.80 -13.95
N GLU A 16 -20.10 -54.82 -15.16
CA GLU A 16 -20.26 -55.93 -16.12
C GLU A 16 -19.45 -57.19 -15.73
N VAL A 17 -18.47 -57.07 -14.84
CA VAL A 17 -17.61 -58.19 -14.42
C VAL A 17 -18.41 -59.27 -13.70
N GLY A 18 -19.38 -58.89 -12.85
CA GLY A 18 -20.19 -59.86 -12.10
C GLY A 18 -21.00 -60.78 -13.01
N GLU A 19 -21.64 -60.19 -14.02
CA GLU A 19 -22.41 -60.93 -15.04
C GLU A 19 -21.50 -61.81 -15.91
N ALA A 20 -20.32 -61.31 -16.30
CA ALA A 20 -19.37 -62.07 -17.09
C ALA A 20 -18.76 -63.25 -16.31
N VAL A 21 -18.49 -63.11 -15.01
CA VAL A 21 -18.01 -64.19 -14.14
C VAL A 21 -19.08 -65.26 -13.96
N LEU A 22 -20.34 -64.86 -13.75
CA LEU A 22 -21.46 -65.79 -13.66
C LEU A 22 -21.62 -66.60 -14.96
N ALA A 23 -21.59 -65.95 -16.12
CA ALA A 23 -21.69 -66.61 -17.42
C ALA A 23 -20.55 -67.60 -17.70
N VAL A 24 -19.33 -67.34 -17.19
CA VAL A 24 -18.21 -68.30 -17.22
C VAL A 24 -18.50 -69.50 -16.33
N SER A 25 -19.03 -69.29 -15.13
CA SER A 25 -19.39 -70.39 -14.21
C SER A 25 -20.49 -71.30 -14.75
N GLU A 26 -21.37 -70.76 -15.60
CA GLU A 26 -22.44 -71.48 -16.29
C GLU A 26 -21.98 -72.16 -17.60
N ASN A 27 -20.68 -72.11 -17.95
CA ASN A 27 -20.11 -72.64 -19.19
C ASN A 27 -20.76 -72.07 -20.47
N THR A 28 -21.20 -70.80 -20.44
CA THR A 28 -21.76 -70.15 -21.63
C THR A 28 -20.68 -70.03 -22.72
N PRO A 29 -20.94 -70.44 -23.97
CA PRO A 29 -19.97 -70.35 -25.06
C PRO A 29 -19.44 -68.92 -25.25
N GLY A 30 -18.12 -68.76 -25.26
CA GLY A 30 -17.47 -67.46 -25.47
C GLY A 30 -17.37 -66.56 -24.22
N ALA A 31 -17.94 -66.94 -23.08
CA ALA A 31 -17.92 -66.13 -21.85
C ALA A 31 -16.49 -65.90 -21.30
N ALA A 32 -15.61 -66.89 -21.40
CA ALA A 32 -14.22 -66.77 -20.94
C ALA A 32 -13.45 -65.67 -21.71
N LYS A 33 -13.64 -65.61 -23.03
CA LYS A 33 -13.04 -64.59 -23.89
C LYS A 33 -13.61 -63.20 -23.59
N ARG A 34 -14.92 -63.09 -23.35
CA ARG A 34 -15.57 -61.83 -22.94
C ARG A 34 -15.02 -61.33 -21.60
N LEU A 35 -14.86 -62.21 -20.62
CA LEU A 35 -14.29 -61.87 -19.31
C LEU A 35 -12.83 -61.39 -19.42
N GLU A 36 -12.02 -62.02 -20.28
CA GLU A 36 -10.64 -61.60 -20.54
C GLU A 36 -10.56 -60.19 -21.15
N VAL A 37 -11.40 -59.90 -22.15
CA VAL A 37 -11.51 -58.56 -22.76
C VAL A 37 -11.92 -57.52 -21.72
N LEU A 38 -12.97 -57.80 -20.92
CA LEU A 38 -13.41 -56.89 -19.85
C LEU A 38 -12.29 -56.59 -18.83
N ARG A 39 -11.52 -57.60 -18.43
CA ARG A 39 -10.37 -57.41 -17.52
C ARG A 39 -9.27 -56.55 -18.14
N SER A 40 -9.01 -56.73 -19.44
CA SER A 40 -8.06 -55.89 -20.17
C SER A 40 -8.55 -54.44 -20.25
N ASP A 41 -9.82 -54.23 -20.57
CA ASP A 41 -10.42 -52.89 -20.68
C ASP A 41 -10.45 -52.17 -19.33
N ILE A 42 -10.70 -52.89 -18.23
CA ILE A 42 -10.61 -52.36 -16.87
C ILE A 42 -9.19 -51.92 -16.56
N SER A 43 -8.18 -52.74 -16.85
CA SER A 43 -6.77 -52.39 -16.62
C SER A 43 -6.33 -51.12 -17.39
N VAL A 44 -6.83 -50.95 -18.62
CA VAL A 44 -6.60 -49.72 -19.40
C VAL A 44 -7.31 -48.53 -18.75
N ALA A 45 -8.58 -48.68 -18.34
CA ALA A 45 -9.34 -47.62 -17.69
C ALA A 45 -8.75 -47.22 -16.33
N GLU A 46 -8.24 -48.16 -15.54
CA GLU A 46 -7.54 -47.89 -14.28
C GLU A 46 -6.28 -47.05 -14.49
N ARG A 47 -5.48 -47.36 -15.53
CA ARG A 47 -4.33 -46.52 -15.90
C ARG A 47 -4.75 -45.13 -16.33
N GLU A 48 -5.77 -45.03 -17.17
CA GLU A 48 -6.28 -43.74 -17.65
C GLU A 48 -6.78 -42.86 -16.47
N VAL A 49 -7.52 -43.43 -15.52
CA VAL A 49 -7.94 -42.75 -14.29
C VAL A 49 -6.72 -42.35 -13.45
N GLY A 50 -5.74 -43.23 -13.27
CA GLY A 50 -4.51 -42.94 -12.52
C GLY A 50 -3.70 -41.79 -13.12
N GLU A 51 -3.48 -41.80 -14.43
CA GLU A 51 -2.77 -40.74 -15.15
C GLU A 51 -3.53 -39.41 -15.10
N LEU A 52 -4.85 -39.42 -15.32
CA LEU A 52 -5.69 -38.23 -15.26
C LEU A 52 -5.77 -37.65 -13.84
N SER A 53 -5.80 -38.50 -12.81
CA SER A 53 -5.79 -38.08 -11.41
C SER A 53 -4.48 -37.37 -11.07
N GLN A 54 -3.34 -37.96 -11.44
CA GLN A 54 -2.02 -37.33 -11.26
C GLN A 54 -1.90 -36.02 -12.04
N ALA A 55 -2.45 -35.96 -13.26
CA ALA A 55 -2.46 -34.74 -14.06
C ALA A 55 -3.29 -33.62 -13.42
N VAL A 56 -4.43 -33.94 -12.80
CA VAL A 56 -5.25 -32.96 -12.06
C VAL A 56 -4.49 -32.44 -10.84
N VAL A 57 -3.88 -33.31 -10.04
CA VAL A 57 -3.06 -32.90 -8.87
C VAL A 57 -1.91 -31.99 -9.29
N LEU A 58 -1.24 -32.31 -10.40
CA LEU A 58 -0.17 -31.47 -10.94
C LEU A 58 -0.70 -30.11 -11.41
N ALA A 59 -1.83 -30.08 -12.13
CA ALA A 59 -2.44 -28.84 -12.60
C ALA A 59 -2.83 -27.92 -11.44
N GLU A 60 -3.49 -28.45 -10.40
CA GLU A 60 -3.85 -27.69 -9.20
C GLU A 60 -2.62 -27.15 -8.45
N ARG A 61 -1.51 -27.89 -8.46
CA ARG A 61 -0.23 -27.39 -7.91
C ARG A 61 0.30 -26.22 -8.75
N LEU A 62 0.35 -26.38 -10.07
CA LEU A 62 0.87 -25.35 -10.98
C LEU A 62 0.03 -24.07 -10.92
N ASP A 63 -1.30 -24.18 -10.82
CA ASP A 63 -2.19 -23.04 -10.68
C ASP A 63 -1.89 -22.25 -9.39
N ARG A 64 -1.71 -22.95 -8.26
CA ARG A 64 -1.34 -22.31 -6.98
C ARG A 64 0.02 -21.63 -7.04
N GLU A 65 1.02 -22.26 -7.68
CA GLU A 65 2.32 -21.65 -7.90
C GLU A 65 2.24 -20.40 -8.78
N ALA A 66 1.39 -20.43 -9.81
CA ALA A 66 1.16 -19.30 -10.71
C ALA A 66 0.50 -18.12 -9.97
N ASP A 67 -0.53 -18.39 -9.16
CA ASP A 67 -1.20 -17.39 -8.32
C ASP A 67 -0.23 -16.74 -7.32
N ALA A 68 0.60 -17.55 -6.66
CA ALA A 68 1.61 -17.06 -5.73
C ALA A 68 2.63 -16.16 -6.44
N LYS A 69 3.14 -16.56 -7.62
CA LYS A 69 4.04 -15.74 -8.44
C LYS A 69 3.39 -14.44 -8.90
N GLY A 70 2.11 -14.48 -9.27
CA GLY A 70 1.33 -13.29 -9.63
C GLY A 70 1.20 -12.31 -8.47
N ALA A 71 0.92 -12.80 -7.26
CA ALA A 71 0.84 -11.99 -6.05
C ALA A 71 2.19 -11.34 -5.69
N VAL A 72 3.31 -12.07 -5.85
CA VAL A 72 4.67 -11.54 -5.68
C VAL A 72 4.92 -10.38 -6.65
N ALA A 73 4.68 -10.59 -7.94
CA ALA A 73 4.90 -9.57 -8.96
C ALA A 73 4.05 -8.30 -8.73
N LEU A 74 2.81 -8.46 -8.28
CA LEU A 74 1.94 -7.32 -7.97
C LEU A 74 2.48 -6.51 -6.78
N ARG A 75 2.96 -7.17 -5.72
CA ARG A 75 3.53 -6.49 -4.56
C ARG A 75 4.81 -5.76 -4.91
N ASP A 76 5.65 -6.33 -5.77
CA ASP A 76 6.88 -5.67 -6.24
C ASP A 76 6.54 -4.39 -7.04
N GLN A 77 5.51 -4.43 -7.88
CA GLN A 77 5.02 -3.24 -8.59
C GLN A 77 4.48 -2.18 -7.62
N GLN A 78 3.68 -2.58 -6.63
CA GLN A 78 3.14 -1.68 -5.62
C GLN A 78 4.26 -1.04 -4.77
N LEU A 79 5.28 -1.80 -4.41
CA LEU A 79 6.45 -1.32 -3.68
C LEU A 79 7.24 -0.28 -4.51
N ALA A 80 7.41 -0.53 -5.81
CA ALA A 80 8.04 0.44 -6.71
C ALA A 80 7.24 1.76 -6.79
N VAL A 81 5.91 1.68 -6.88
CA VAL A 81 5.04 2.87 -6.84
C VAL A 81 5.18 3.61 -5.51
N MET A 82 5.20 2.88 -4.39
CA MET A 82 5.35 3.49 -3.06
C MET A 82 6.68 4.23 -2.93
N ARG A 83 7.81 3.65 -3.37
CA ARG A 83 9.12 4.32 -3.38
C ARG A 83 9.08 5.62 -4.19
N ASN A 84 8.49 5.59 -5.38
CA ASN A 84 8.32 6.79 -6.21
C ASN A 84 7.48 7.89 -5.51
N GLN A 85 6.43 7.50 -4.80
CA GLN A 85 5.61 8.46 -4.04
C GLN A 85 6.35 9.00 -2.81
N ALA A 86 7.17 8.17 -2.15
CA ALA A 86 8.04 8.61 -1.06
C ALA A 86 9.02 9.70 -1.56
N GLU A 87 9.70 9.48 -2.69
CA GLU A 87 10.59 10.49 -3.27
C GLU A 87 9.86 11.80 -3.60
N ARG A 88 8.65 11.70 -4.18
CA ARG A 88 7.80 12.87 -4.47
C ARG A 88 7.45 13.62 -3.18
N ARG A 89 7.12 12.89 -2.11
CA ARG A 89 6.83 13.46 -0.79
C ARG A 89 8.04 14.18 -0.19
N LEU A 90 9.24 13.63 -0.32
CA LEU A 90 10.49 14.27 0.14
C LEU A 90 10.76 15.57 -0.63
N LYS A 91 10.63 15.55 -1.96
CA LYS A 91 10.76 16.75 -2.79
C LYS A 91 9.70 17.81 -2.46
N ALA A 92 8.47 17.39 -2.14
CA ALA A 92 7.43 18.30 -1.68
C ALA A 92 7.79 18.93 -0.32
N MET A 93 8.34 18.15 0.62
CA MET A 93 8.81 18.66 1.91
C MET A 93 9.93 19.68 1.74
N GLU A 94 10.91 19.42 0.87
CA GLU A 94 11.98 20.36 0.54
C GLU A 94 11.42 21.69 -0.01
N ARG A 95 10.40 21.63 -0.88
CA ARG A 95 9.72 22.84 -1.38
C ARG A 95 9.00 23.59 -0.27
N VAL A 96 8.32 22.88 0.63
CA VAL A 96 7.68 23.50 1.80
C VAL A 96 8.71 24.22 2.65
N LEU A 97 9.82 23.57 3.01
CA LEU A 97 10.87 24.16 3.84
C LEU A 97 11.49 25.41 3.20
N ARG A 98 11.75 25.40 1.88
CA ARG A 98 12.21 26.60 1.15
C ARG A 98 11.20 27.74 1.20
N SER A 99 9.91 27.45 1.05
CA SER A 99 8.87 28.49 1.15
C SER A 99 8.77 29.05 2.58
N ILE A 100 8.95 28.20 3.60
CA ILE A 100 8.99 28.63 5.01
C ILE A 100 10.20 29.52 5.25
N GLU A 101 11.38 29.15 4.76
CA GLU A 101 12.60 29.96 4.87
C GLU A 101 12.41 31.33 4.22
N ALA A 102 11.87 31.38 3.00
CA ALA A 102 11.59 32.62 2.29
C ALA A 102 10.58 33.49 3.06
N ALA A 103 9.50 32.89 3.57
CA ALA A 103 8.52 33.60 4.38
C ALA A 103 9.12 34.14 5.70
N ALA A 104 9.97 33.36 6.37
CA ALA A 104 10.65 33.77 7.59
C ALA A 104 11.62 34.95 7.35
N LYS A 105 12.39 34.92 6.26
CA LYS A 105 13.27 36.03 5.86
C LYS A 105 12.47 37.30 5.57
N ALA A 106 11.40 37.20 4.77
CA ALA A 106 10.54 38.34 4.47
C ALA A 106 9.86 38.91 5.73
N TYR A 107 9.47 38.04 6.67
CA TYR A 107 8.92 38.48 7.95
C TYR A 107 9.96 39.19 8.82
N ALA A 108 11.21 38.71 8.83
CA ALA A 108 12.30 39.36 9.54
C ALA A 108 12.60 40.77 8.98
N GLU A 109 12.62 40.92 7.65
CA GLU A 109 12.76 42.22 6.99
C GLU A 109 11.61 43.17 7.36
N TYR A 110 10.37 42.68 7.33
CA TYR A 110 9.20 43.43 7.80
C TYR A 110 9.36 43.87 9.27
N ALA A 111 9.82 42.98 10.16
CA ALA A 111 9.99 43.28 11.57
C ALA A 111 11.08 44.34 11.81
N VAL A 112 12.20 44.27 11.08
CA VAL A 112 13.27 45.27 11.12
C VAL A 112 12.76 46.63 10.64
N ALA A 113 12.13 46.68 9.46
CA ALA A 113 11.56 47.93 8.92
C ALA A 113 10.50 48.53 9.85
N THR A 114 9.70 47.68 10.49
CA THR A 114 8.72 48.10 11.49
C THR A 114 9.41 48.69 12.72
N GLY A 115 10.51 48.08 13.21
CA GLY A 115 11.32 48.64 14.30
C GLY A 115 11.97 49.97 13.93
N GLU A 116 12.50 50.10 12.71
CA GLU A 116 13.11 51.34 12.21
C GLU A 116 12.09 52.48 12.13
N MET A 117 10.85 52.20 11.68
CA MET A 117 9.75 53.17 11.69
C MET A 117 9.48 53.74 13.09
N VAL A 118 9.65 52.92 14.11
CA VAL A 118 9.37 53.26 15.51
C VAL A 118 10.47 54.11 16.10
N VAL A 119 11.72 53.76 15.79
CA VAL A 119 12.88 54.57 16.14
C VAL A 119 12.82 55.93 15.44
N ALA A 120 12.30 55.98 14.22
CA ALA A 120 12.14 57.21 13.44
C ALA A 120 10.95 58.09 13.89
N LEU A 121 10.21 57.72 14.93
CA LEU A 121 9.06 58.48 15.42
C LEU A 121 9.52 59.89 15.89
N PRO A 122 8.95 60.98 15.36
CA PRO A 122 9.31 62.32 15.79
C PRO A 122 9.05 62.55 17.29
N THR A 123 9.95 63.25 17.96
CA THR A 123 9.82 63.58 19.39
C THR A 123 8.51 64.32 19.66
N GLY A 124 7.70 63.82 20.60
CA GLY A 124 6.39 64.37 20.95
C GLY A 124 5.21 63.78 20.16
N ALA A 125 5.47 62.95 19.14
CA ALA A 125 4.44 62.16 18.46
C ALA A 125 4.22 60.80 19.16
N SER A 126 3.04 60.22 18.97
CA SER A 126 2.73 58.85 19.39
C SER A 126 2.13 58.08 18.21
N LEU A 127 2.44 56.78 18.12
CA LEU A 127 1.82 55.91 17.13
C LEU A 127 0.43 55.48 17.63
N PRO A 128 -0.64 55.64 16.82
CA PRO A 128 -1.98 55.21 17.20
C PRO A 128 -2.09 53.68 17.20
N THR A 129 -2.99 53.13 18.02
CA THR A 129 -3.35 51.71 17.96
C THR A 129 -4.06 51.41 16.65
N MET A 130 -3.56 50.44 15.87
CA MET A 130 -4.22 49.94 14.67
C MET A 130 -4.98 48.65 14.98
N ALA A 131 -6.31 48.66 14.81
CA ALA A 131 -7.11 47.45 14.82
C ALA A 131 -7.19 46.91 13.39
N MET A 132 -6.63 45.72 13.15
CA MET A 132 -6.57 45.11 11.82
C MET A 132 -7.36 43.79 11.76
N GLY A 133 -8.07 43.56 10.64
CA GLY A 133 -8.82 42.33 10.35
C GLY A 133 -10.30 42.33 10.75
N HIS A 134 -11.00 41.25 10.38
CA HIS A 134 -12.38 40.98 10.78
C HIS A 134 -12.45 40.78 12.31
N LEU A 135 -13.32 41.55 13.01
CA LEU A 135 -13.50 41.56 14.49
C LEU A 135 -12.39 42.22 15.34
N ASN A 136 -11.53 43.10 14.80
CA ASN A 136 -10.47 43.77 15.60
C ASN A 136 -9.53 42.80 16.34
N TYR A 137 -9.31 41.60 15.77
CA TYR A 137 -8.61 40.48 16.44
C TYR A 137 -7.08 40.67 16.53
N GLY A 138 -6.52 41.63 15.78
CA GLY A 138 -5.12 42.06 15.89
C GLY A 138 -4.99 43.18 16.91
N GLY A 139 -4.53 42.86 18.12
CA GLY A 139 -4.20 43.83 19.18
C GLY A 139 -2.72 44.23 19.19
N SER A 140 -2.43 45.31 19.95
CA SER A 140 -1.19 46.10 20.04
C SER A 140 -0.81 46.86 18.77
N TRP A 141 -0.03 47.95 18.90
CA TRP A 141 0.17 49.05 17.94
C TRP A 141 0.88 48.68 16.62
N ILE A 142 1.44 47.47 16.52
CA ILE A 142 1.92 46.83 15.27
C ILE A 142 0.98 45.71 14.77
N GLY A 143 -0.01 45.34 15.57
CA GLY A 143 -0.89 44.21 15.35
C GLY A 143 -0.14 42.89 15.49
N ASP A 144 -0.83 41.90 16.04
CA ASP A 144 -0.49 40.49 15.84
C ASP A 144 -0.63 40.15 14.33
N CYS A 145 0.33 40.63 13.51
CA CYS A 145 0.38 40.43 12.06
C CYS A 145 0.50 38.94 11.71
N ASP A 146 1.02 38.12 12.63
CA ASP A 146 0.98 36.66 12.57
C ASP A 146 -0.45 36.12 12.37
N LYS A 147 -1.47 36.71 13.02
CA LYS A 147 -2.87 36.32 12.87
C LYS A 147 -3.45 36.72 11.52
N LEU A 148 -3.07 37.89 10.99
CA LEU A 148 -3.47 38.34 9.65
C LEU A 148 -2.80 37.48 8.56
N LEU A 149 -1.51 37.21 8.70
CA LEU A 149 -0.75 36.33 7.81
C LEU A 149 -1.30 34.90 7.83
N ALA A 150 -1.68 34.39 9.01
CA ALA A 150 -2.33 33.08 9.14
C ALA A 150 -3.72 33.06 8.48
N GLY A 151 -4.53 34.11 8.64
CA GLY A 151 -5.83 34.26 7.98
C GLY A 151 -5.71 34.33 6.45
N GLU A 152 -4.72 35.06 5.95
CA GLU A 152 -4.42 35.19 4.52
C GLU A 152 -3.89 33.88 3.92
N ALA A 153 -3.01 33.17 4.65
CA ALA A 153 -2.55 31.84 4.25
C ALA A 153 -3.71 30.84 4.15
N TRP A 154 -4.69 30.92 5.06
CA TRP A 154 -5.91 30.12 4.99
C TRP A 154 -6.76 30.47 3.77
N ARG A 155 -6.99 31.78 3.51
CA ARG A 155 -7.75 32.26 2.33
C ARG A 155 -7.15 31.78 1.02
N LEU A 156 -5.82 31.89 0.86
CA LEU A 156 -5.11 31.48 -0.36
C LEU A 156 -5.17 29.96 -0.61
N LEU A 157 -5.29 29.15 0.44
CA LEU A 157 -5.32 27.69 0.34
C LEU A 157 -6.73 27.10 0.15
N VAL A 158 -7.77 27.75 0.69
CA VAL A 158 -9.16 27.27 0.62
C VAL A 158 -9.82 27.53 -0.74
N VAL A 159 -9.32 28.51 -1.52
CA VAL A 159 -9.95 28.93 -2.79
C VAL A 159 -9.34 28.26 -4.04
N GLN A 160 -8.33 27.39 -3.89
CA GLN A 160 -7.80 26.61 -5.03
C GLN A 160 -8.54 25.29 -5.24
N ASP A 161 -9.22 25.17 -6.38
CA ASP A 161 -9.70 23.92 -7.01
C ASP A 161 -10.79 23.14 -6.28
N GLY A 162 -11.67 23.82 -5.52
CA GLY A 162 -12.90 23.21 -5.00
C GLY A 162 -12.72 22.07 -3.98
N GLN A 163 -11.50 21.83 -3.48
CA GLN A 163 -11.22 20.80 -2.48
C GLN A 163 -11.10 21.39 -1.06
N LEU A 164 -12.08 21.07 -0.22
CA LEU A 164 -12.07 21.33 1.22
C LEU A 164 -11.26 20.26 1.95
N ALA A 165 -9.96 20.49 2.13
CA ALA A 165 -9.15 20.03 3.28
C ALA A 165 -7.64 20.28 3.02
N LYS A 166 -7.17 21.52 3.14
CA LYS A 166 -5.73 21.80 3.20
C LYS A 166 -5.41 22.33 4.59
N ARG A 167 -4.92 21.45 5.48
CA ARG A 167 -4.46 21.84 6.82
C ARG A 167 -3.19 22.67 6.66
N LEU A 168 -3.15 23.86 7.27
CA LEU A 168 -1.92 24.64 7.37
C LEU A 168 -0.90 23.91 8.27
N PRO A 169 0.39 23.83 7.88
CA PRO A 169 1.42 23.21 8.71
C PRO A 169 1.56 23.89 10.09
N PHE A 170 1.19 25.17 10.20
CA PHE A 170 1.28 25.98 11.42
C PHE A 170 -0.02 26.02 12.24
N ALA A 171 -1.01 25.18 11.93
CA ALA A 171 -2.31 25.19 12.63
C ALA A 171 -2.26 24.70 14.09
N ARG A 172 -1.09 24.24 14.57
CA ARG A 172 -0.84 23.92 15.98
C ARG A 172 0.40 24.65 16.45
N ALA A 173 0.30 25.24 17.64
CA ALA A 173 1.45 25.82 18.33
C ALA A 173 2.55 24.76 18.50
N PRO A 174 3.84 25.12 18.38
CA PRO A 174 4.94 24.22 18.70
C PRO A 174 4.79 23.71 20.14
N TYR A 175 5.17 22.46 20.39
CA TYR A 175 5.23 21.94 21.76
C TYR A 175 6.19 22.81 22.60
N PRO A 176 5.92 23.04 23.90
CA PRO A 176 6.76 23.90 24.75
C PRO A 176 8.24 23.53 24.78
N THR A 177 8.56 22.26 24.53
CA THR A 177 9.93 21.74 24.44
C THR A 177 10.70 22.27 23.23
N VAL A 178 10.03 22.57 22.12
CA VAL A 178 10.65 23.14 20.90
C VAL A 178 10.87 24.64 21.06
N LEU A 179 10.01 25.32 21.84
CA LEU A 179 10.15 26.74 22.16
C LEU A 179 11.30 27.02 23.14
N ALA A 180 11.76 25.99 23.86
CA ALA A 180 12.84 26.09 24.84
C ALA A 180 14.22 25.65 24.28
N ALA A 181 14.27 25.07 23.09
CA ALA A 181 15.52 24.60 22.47
C ALA A 181 16.26 25.74 21.77
N GLU A 182 17.59 25.74 21.81
CA GLU A 182 18.39 26.67 21.02
C GLU A 182 18.30 26.29 19.53
N ALA A 183 18.34 27.28 18.62
CA ALA A 183 18.18 27.03 17.18
C ALA A 183 19.21 26.04 16.62
N VAL A 184 20.40 25.97 17.23
CA VAL A 184 21.49 25.04 16.87
C VAL A 184 21.24 23.60 17.32
N GLU A 185 20.30 23.39 18.25
CA GLU A 185 19.92 22.07 18.78
C GLU A 185 18.76 21.44 18.01
N ILE A 186 18.08 22.21 17.15
CA ILE A 186 16.97 21.72 16.34
C ILE A 186 17.53 21.02 15.10
N GLU A 187 17.37 19.70 15.03
CA GLU A 187 17.78 18.91 13.88
C GLU A 187 17.10 19.40 12.58
N PRO A 188 17.81 19.43 11.44
CA PRO A 188 17.21 19.81 10.17
C PRO A 188 16.01 18.93 9.82
N ALA A 189 14.84 19.54 9.64
CA ALA A 189 13.59 18.80 9.43
C ALA A 189 13.61 17.89 8.20
N LEU A 190 14.39 18.23 7.16
CA LEU A 190 14.54 17.40 5.97
C LEU A 190 15.28 16.09 6.27
N ASP A 191 16.31 16.15 7.11
CA ASP A 191 17.13 14.99 7.47
C ASP A 191 16.35 14.03 8.38
N VAL A 192 15.66 14.58 9.37
CA VAL A 192 14.74 13.82 10.25
C VAL A 192 13.64 13.15 9.43
N PHE A 193 13.05 13.89 8.49
CA PHE A 193 11.99 13.37 7.62
C PHE A 193 12.51 12.29 6.66
N ALA A 194 13.68 12.49 6.06
CA ALA A 194 14.32 11.50 5.18
C ALA A 194 14.66 10.21 5.94
N ALA A 195 15.19 10.32 7.16
CA ALA A 195 15.48 9.18 8.02
C ALA A 195 14.20 8.41 8.39
N ALA A 196 13.15 9.11 8.82
CA ALA A 196 11.86 8.49 9.15
C ALA A 196 11.22 7.82 7.93
N GLN A 197 11.28 8.44 6.75
CA GLN A 197 10.74 7.87 5.53
C GLN A 197 11.52 6.63 5.09
N THR A 198 12.84 6.64 5.23
CA THR A 198 13.70 5.47 4.96
C THR A 198 13.36 4.32 5.89
N ALA A 199 13.18 4.58 7.18
CA ALA A 199 12.78 3.57 8.16
C ALA A 199 11.41 2.96 7.81
N ALA A 200 10.44 3.79 7.43
CA ALA A 200 9.11 3.33 7.03
C ALA A 200 9.16 2.47 5.74
N LEU A 201 9.96 2.86 4.74
CA LEU A 201 10.14 2.06 3.53
C LEU A 201 10.78 0.71 3.85
N LYS A 202 11.82 0.69 4.68
CA LYS A 202 12.51 -0.55 5.09
C LYS A 202 11.56 -1.52 5.81
N ASP A 203 10.68 -1.00 6.67
CA ASP A 203 9.69 -1.83 7.35
C ASP A 203 8.71 -2.46 6.36
N VAL A 204 8.16 -1.67 5.42
CA VAL A 204 7.24 -2.18 4.38
C VAL A 204 7.95 -3.19 3.46
N GLU A 205 9.20 -2.95 3.11
CA GLU A 205 10.01 -3.91 2.35
C GLU A 205 10.14 -5.25 3.08
N GLY A 206 10.42 -5.21 4.38
CA GLY A 206 10.46 -6.41 5.22
C GLY A 206 9.11 -7.15 5.26
N GLN A 207 8.00 -6.41 5.35
CA GLN A 207 6.66 -6.98 5.30
C GLN A 207 6.37 -7.66 3.95
N VAL A 208 6.75 -7.02 2.82
CA VAL A 208 6.59 -7.59 1.47
C VAL A 208 7.39 -8.87 1.31
N VAL A 209 8.66 -8.90 1.75
CA VAL A 209 9.50 -10.10 1.70
C VAL A 209 8.85 -11.25 2.47
N ARG A 210 8.36 -10.98 3.69
CA ARG A 210 7.66 -11.98 4.49
C ARG A 210 6.41 -12.51 3.77
N LEU A 211 5.54 -11.62 3.28
CA LEU A 211 4.31 -12.01 2.56
C LEU A 211 4.60 -12.80 1.28
N ASN A 212 5.70 -12.49 0.59
CA ASN A 212 6.15 -13.22 -0.58
C ASN A 212 6.61 -14.63 -0.21
N SER A 213 7.44 -14.76 0.84
CA SER A 213 7.87 -16.07 1.34
C SER A 213 6.70 -16.93 1.82
N GLU A 214 5.73 -16.35 2.51
CA GLU A 214 4.54 -17.07 2.99
C GLU A 214 3.62 -17.51 1.84
N ALA A 215 3.49 -16.70 0.79
CA ALA A 215 2.68 -17.04 -0.38
C ALA A 215 3.29 -18.22 -1.16
N LEU A 216 4.61 -18.20 -1.35
CA LEU A 216 5.34 -19.30 -2.01
C LEU A 216 5.32 -20.57 -1.15
N ALA A 217 5.60 -20.47 0.15
CA ALA A 217 5.56 -21.61 1.06
C ALA A 217 4.17 -22.25 1.16
N ARG A 218 3.08 -21.47 1.07
CA ARG A 218 1.71 -22.00 1.02
C ARG A 218 1.41 -22.71 -0.30
N ALA A 219 1.92 -22.19 -1.42
CA ALA A 219 1.77 -22.85 -2.72
C ALA A 219 2.51 -24.22 -2.75
N GLU A 220 3.67 -24.30 -2.12
CA GLU A 220 4.48 -25.53 -2.00
C GLU A 220 3.94 -26.51 -0.94
N GLY A 221 3.52 -26.01 0.22
CA GLY A 221 3.16 -26.80 1.40
C GLY A 221 1.73 -27.34 1.41
N ALA A 222 0.78 -26.74 0.67
CA ALA A 222 -0.56 -27.29 0.52
C ALA A 222 -0.61 -28.52 -0.42
N ALA A 223 0.54 -29.07 -0.80
CA ALA A 223 0.70 -30.31 -1.56
C ALA A 223 0.94 -31.55 -0.67
N ALA A 224 0.95 -31.39 0.66
CA ALA A 224 1.02 -32.47 1.66
C ALA A 224 -0.34 -32.65 2.35
#